data_AF-A0A261BEG0-F1
#
_entry.id   AF-A0A261BEG0-F1
#
_cell.length_a   1.000
_cell.length_b   1.000
_cell.length_c   1.000
_cell.angle_alpha   90.00
_cell.angle_beta   90.00
_cell.angle_gamma   90.00
#
_symmetry.space_group_name_H-M   'P 1'
#
loop_
_entity.id
_entity.type
_entity.pdbx_description
1 polymer ?
#
loop_
_entity_poly.entity_id
_entity_poly.type
_entity_poly.pdbx_seq_one_letter_code
_entity_poly.pdbx_strand_id
1 'polypeptide(L)'
;MTTKQPTNPKKPTQNRTKRASRALNIKNRQSLLEVAFGIRSLERMNKITQLESDLNTVITKGDTVVAAIRNEKDPNRKTEMEKAWNTFPEVKVALTSIQTKVKGVMAQIKGTNEEKSLTEVSTKYKPLGVVDFNEKIDLRPLRLSMKLLDPAQQNKEIEQALENLDDAVSMDWGMVHASFVKIPNLLAELEKEFKAFFEESKKQHENHHQFDKAKDKSFMEKIEEK
;
A
#
# COMPACT_ATOMS: atom_id res chain seq x y z
N MET A 1 -22.88 69.94 -6.13
CA MET A 1 -23.41 69.12 -5.03
C MET A 1 -24.41 68.11 -5.59
N THR A 2 -24.40 66.89 -5.03
CA THR A 2 -25.31 65.75 -5.27
C THR A 2 -25.32 65.09 -6.66
N THR A 3 -24.34 64.20 -6.88
CA THR A 3 -24.44 63.05 -7.77
C THR A 3 -25.46 62.05 -7.22
N LYS A 4 -26.57 61.84 -7.93
CA LYS A 4 -27.48 60.71 -7.69
C LYS A 4 -26.92 59.46 -8.39
N GLN A 5 -26.72 58.40 -7.61
CA GLN A 5 -26.32 57.07 -8.09
C GLN A 5 -27.42 56.45 -8.96
N PRO A 6 -27.12 55.90 -10.15
CA PRO A 6 -28.02 55.00 -10.85
C PRO A 6 -27.99 53.62 -10.16
N THR A 7 -29.17 53.10 -9.85
CA THR A 7 -29.39 51.73 -9.36
C THR A 7 -28.94 50.71 -10.39
N ASN A 8 -27.86 49.98 -10.10
CA ASN A 8 -27.46 48.82 -10.89
C ASN A 8 -28.49 47.68 -10.71
N PRO A 9 -28.95 47.03 -11.78
CA PRO A 9 -29.84 45.87 -11.69
C PRO A 9 -29.11 44.69 -11.05
N LYS A 10 -29.82 43.98 -10.15
CA LYS A 10 -29.34 42.75 -9.49
C LYS A 10 -28.89 41.75 -10.56
N LYS A 11 -27.61 41.39 -10.54
CA LYS A 11 -27.08 40.22 -11.27
C LYS A 11 -27.92 38.99 -10.93
N PRO A 12 -28.31 38.15 -11.90
CA PRO A 12 -29.03 36.92 -11.62
C PRO A 12 -28.14 36.01 -10.78
N THR A 13 -28.64 35.66 -9.60
CA THR A 13 -28.03 34.68 -8.71
C THR A 13 -27.94 33.37 -9.48
N GLN A 14 -26.72 33.01 -9.93
CA GLN A 14 -26.46 31.66 -10.40
C GLN A 14 -26.77 30.72 -9.24
N ASN A 15 -27.92 30.05 -9.31
CA ASN A 15 -28.23 28.91 -8.47
C ASN A 15 -27.16 27.85 -8.74
N ARG A 16 -26.08 27.89 -7.96
CA ARG A 16 -25.10 26.82 -7.88
C ARG A 16 -25.85 25.65 -7.27
N THR A 17 -26.37 24.77 -8.12
CA THR A 17 -26.97 23.50 -7.70
C THR A 17 -25.90 22.80 -6.86
N LYS A 18 -26.11 22.73 -5.53
CA LYS A 18 -25.30 21.89 -4.65
C LYS A 18 -25.44 20.48 -5.18
N ARG A 19 -24.42 20.00 -5.91
CA ARG A 19 -24.24 18.58 -6.18
C ARG A 19 -24.17 17.93 -4.80
N ALA A 20 -25.27 17.35 -4.36
CA ALA A 20 -25.28 16.51 -3.17
C ALA A 20 -24.36 15.33 -3.51
N SER A 21 -23.10 15.41 -3.09
CA SER A 21 -22.20 14.26 -3.12
C SER A 21 -22.78 13.23 -2.15
N ARG A 22 -23.66 12.37 -2.65
CA ARG A 22 -24.08 11.19 -1.89
C ARG A 22 -22.81 10.42 -1.58
N ALA A 23 -22.48 10.31 -0.31
CA ALA A 23 -21.30 9.60 0.13
C ALA A 23 -21.36 8.17 -0.41
N LEU A 24 -20.27 7.72 -1.01
CA LEU A 24 -20.08 6.34 -1.43
C LEU A 24 -20.27 5.45 -0.19
N ASN A 25 -21.41 4.79 -0.07
CA ASN A 25 -21.68 3.89 1.06
C ASN A 25 -21.21 2.49 0.69
N ILE A 26 -19.88 2.30 0.67
CA ILE A 26 -19.28 0.96 0.58
C ILE A 26 -19.76 0.20 1.81
N LYS A 27 -20.52 -0.87 1.57
CA LYS A 27 -21.12 -1.66 2.66
C LYS A 27 -20.03 -2.31 3.50
N ASN A 28 -18.90 -2.62 2.87
CA ASN A 28 -17.77 -3.28 3.51
C ASN A 28 -16.50 -2.41 3.54
N ARG A 29 -16.46 -1.40 4.43
CA ARG A 29 -15.27 -0.56 4.65
C ARG A 29 -14.04 -1.38 5.04
N GLN A 30 -14.24 -2.52 5.69
CA GLN A 30 -13.18 -3.44 6.09
C GLN A 30 -12.49 -4.05 4.87
N SER A 31 -13.24 -4.41 3.81
CA SER A 31 -12.65 -4.91 2.55
C SER A 31 -11.67 -3.92 1.92
N LEU A 32 -11.97 -2.61 1.96
CA LEU A 32 -11.06 -1.59 1.44
C LEU A 32 -9.76 -1.53 2.25
N LEU A 33 -9.85 -1.62 3.58
CA LEU A 33 -8.68 -1.59 4.45
C LEU A 33 -7.80 -2.82 4.22
N GLU A 34 -8.39 -3.99 4.05
CA GLU A 34 -7.67 -5.24 3.76
C GLU A 34 -6.98 -5.19 2.39
N VAL A 35 -7.67 -4.68 1.36
CA VAL A 35 -7.06 -4.48 0.03
C VAL A 35 -5.94 -3.45 0.09
N ALA A 36 -6.12 -2.32 0.79
CA ALA A 36 -5.08 -1.31 0.95
C ALA A 36 -3.85 -1.87 1.67
N PHE A 37 -4.05 -2.66 2.72
CA PHE A 37 -2.96 -3.37 3.41
C PHE A 37 -2.23 -4.34 2.47
N GLY A 38 -2.97 -5.07 1.64
CA GLY A 38 -2.41 -5.92 0.59
C GLY A 38 -1.54 -5.18 -0.42
N ILE A 39 -2.02 -4.04 -0.92
CA ILE A 39 -1.26 -3.17 -1.84
C ILE A 39 0.03 -2.69 -1.18
N ARG A 40 -0.03 -2.20 0.06
CA ARG A 40 1.17 -1.78 0.80
C ARG A 40 2.17 -2.92 0.99
N SER A 41 1.67 -4.14 1.19
CA SER A 41 2.51 -5.33 1.30
C SER A 41 3.23 -5.65 -0.02
N LEU A 42 2.55 -5.46 -1.16
CA LEU A 42 3.17 -5.58 -2.48
C LEU A 42 4.25 -4.52 -2.72
N GLU A 43 4.02 -3.27 -2.31
CA GLU A 43 5.04 -2.21 -2.38
C GLU A 43 6.30 -2.58 -1.61
N ARG A 44 6.14 -3.24 -0.45
CA ARG A 44 7.24 -3.75 0.37
C ARG A 44 7.98 -4.90 -0.30
N MET A 45 7.28 -5.86 -0.90
CA MET A 45 7.89 -6.92 -1.72
C MET A 45 8.68 -6.34 -2.90
N ASN A 46 8.15 -5.32 -3.56
CA ASN A 46 8.84 -4.63 -4.64
C ASN A 46 10.10 -3.91 -4.12
N LYS A 47 10.02 -3.26 -2.95
CA LYS A 47 11.18 -2.63 -2.30
C LYS A 47 12.26 -3.65 -1.94
N ILE A 48 11.89 -4.83 -1.42
CA ILE A 48 12.81 -5.94 -1.17
C ILE A 48 13.52 -6.37 -2.46
N THR A 49 12.79 -6.45 -3.57
CA THR A 49 13.38 -6.78 -4.89
C THR A 49 14.38 -5.71 -5.34
N GLN A 50 14.09 -4.43 -5.11
CA GLN A 50 15.02 -3.33 -5.42
C GLN A 50 16.26 -3.33 -4.52
N LEU A 51 16.15 -3.84 -3.29
CA LEU A 51 17.22 -3.94 -2.30
C LEU A 51 17.91 -5.32 -2.30
N GLU A 52 17.83 -6.09 -3.40
CA GLU A 52 18.42 -7.43 -3.49
C GLU A 52 19.92 -7.43 -3.15
N SER A 53 20.65 -6.38 -3.57
CA SER A 53 22.07 -6.21 -3.22
C SER A 53 22.29 -6.06 -1.72
N ASP A 54 21.54 -5.17 -1.05
CA ASP A 54 21.66 -4.95 0.39
C ASP A 54 21.30 -6.23 1.16
N LEU A 55 20.28 -6.95 0.71
CA LEU A 55 19.85 -8.18 1.33
C LEU A 55 20.92 -9.28 1.21
N ASN A 56 21.56 -9.40 0.05
CA ASN A 56 22.73 -10.27 -0.13
C ASN A 56 23.91 -9.83 0.76
N THR A 57 24.16 -8.53 0.89
CA THR A 57 25.20 -7.99 1.78
C THR A 57 24.97 -8.42 3.22
N VAL A 58 23.76 -8.27 3.76
CA VAL A 58 23.45 -8.70 5.14
C VAL A 58 23.60 -10.21 5.30
N ILE A 59 23.05 -11.01 4.39
CA ILE A 59 23.11 -12.48 4.45
C ILE A 59 24.56 -13.00 4.42
N THR A 60 25.40 -12.43 3.56
CA THR A 60 26.76 -12.92 3.32
C THR A 60 27.78 -12.34 4.29
N LYS A 61 27.66 -11.06 4.65
CA LYS A 61 28.64 -10.36 5.50
C LYS A 61 28.28 -10.38 6.98
N GLY A 62 27.06 -10.71 7.38
CA GLY A 62 26.70 -10.74 8.81
C GLY A 62 27.52 -11.74 9.63
N ASP A 63 27.94 -12.86 9.03
CA ASP A 63 28.84 -13.81 9.70
C ASP A 63 30.21 -13.18 10.03
N THR A 64 30.67 -12.21 9.22
CA THR A 64 31.92 -11.47 9.51
C THR A 64 31.78 -10.57 10.73
N VAL A 65 30.59 -10.00 10.96
CA VAL A 65 30.32 -9.21 12.18
C VAL A 65 30.29 -10.12 13.41
N VAL A 66 29.63 -11.28 13.30
CA VAL A 66 29.63 -12.31 14.36
C VAL A 66 31.06 -12.72 14.72
N ALA A 67 31.93 -12.90 13.72
CA ALA A 67 33.34 -13.21 13.96
C ALA A 67 34.11 -12.04 14.60
N ALA A 68 33.84 -10.80 14.19
CA ALA A 68 34.46 -9.61 14.79
C ALA A 68 34.11 -9.46 16.28
N ILE A 69 32.84 -9.66 16.64
CA ILE A 69 32.36 -9.61 18.03
C ILE A 69 33.12 -10.57 18.95
N ARG A 70 33.47 -11.77 18.46
CA ARG A 70 34.24 -12.74 19.25
C ARG A 70 35.61 -12.20 19.68
N ASN A 71 36.19 -11.34 18.86
CA ASN A 71 37.51 -10.71 19.04
C ASN A 71 37.43 -9.33 19.73
N GLU A 72 36.23 -8.87 20.11
CA GLU A 72 36.05 -7.62 20.85
C GLU A 72 36.72 -7.72 22.23
N LYS A 73 37.51 -6.68 22.57
CA LYS A 73 38.31 -6.63 23.79
C LYS A 73 37.53 -6.02 24.95
N ASP A 74 36.60 -5.11 24.68
CA ASP A 74 35.73 -4.52 25.70
C ASP A 74 34.61 -5.51 26.07
N PRO A 75 34.60 -6.07 27.29
CA PRO A 75 33.64 -7.09 27.69
C PRO A 75 32.20 -6.57 27.73
N ASN A 76 31.99 -5.27 28.00
CA ASN A 76 30.65 -4.68 28.03
C ASN A 76 30.11 -4.55 26.61
N ARG A 77 30.92 -4.04 25.67
CA ARG A 77 30.53 -3.95 24.25
C ARG A 77 30.26 -5.33 23.67
N LYS A 78 31.17 -6.28 23.93
CA LYS A 78 31.03 -7.67 23.49
C LYS A 78 29.69 -8.25 23.95
N THR A 79 29.36 -8.13 25.24
CA THR A 79 28.11 -8.66 25.79
C THR A 79 26.87 -8.04 25.13
N GLU A 80 26.84 -6.71 24.94
CA GLU A 80 25.73 -6.03 24.28
C GLU A 80 25.60 -6.42 22.81
N MET A 81 26.71 -6.60 22.11
CA MET A 81 26.71 -7.04 20.72
C MET A 81 26.27 -8.51 20.58
N GLU A 82 26.73 -9.40 21.45
CA GLU A 82 26.30 -10.82 21.46
C GLU A 82 24.79 -10.94 21.69
N LYS A 83 24.19 -10.12 22.57
CA LYS A 83 22.73 -10.09 22.75
C LYS A 83 21.97 -9.81 21.45
N ALA A 84 22.49 -8.91 20.62
CA ALA A 84 21.86 -8.57 19.35
C ALA A 84 22.16 -9.61 18.25
N TRP A 85 23.41 -10.06 18.13
CA TRP A 85 23.88 -10.85 16.99
C TRP A 85 23.76 -12.38 17.18
N ASN A 86 23.50 -12.88 18.38
CA ASN A 86 23.27 -14.32 18.58
C ASN A 86 22.04 -14.85 17.83
N THR A 87 21.06 -13.99 17.53
CA THR A 87 19.87 -14.35 16.73
C THR A 87 20.15 -14.28 15.22
N PHE A 88 21.32 -13.81 14.79
CA PHE A 88 21.65 -13.62 13.38
C PHE A 88 21.46 -14.89 12.52
N PRO A 89 21.78 -16.12 12.97
CA PRO A 89 21.50 -17.32 12.18
C PRO A 89 20.02 -17.49 11.81
N GLU A 90 19.11 -17.20 12.74
CA GLU A 90 17.66 -17.26 12.50
C GLU A 90 17.20 -16.13 11.57
N VAL A 91 17.72 -14.92 11.79
CA VAL A 91 17.47 -13.75 10.93
C VAL A 91 17.95 -14.01 9.51
N LYS A 92 19.12 -14.63 9.33
CA LYS A 92 19.70 -14.98 8.03
C LYS A 92 18.79 -15.97 7.29
N VAL A 93 18.31 -17.02 7.97
CA VAL A 93 17.35 -17.97 7.38
C VAL A 93 16.07 -17.26 6.96
N ALA A 94 15.52 -16.38 7.80
CA ALA A 94 14.32 -15.61 7.48
C ALA A 94 14.53 -14.66 6.29
N LEU A 95 15.67 -13.96 6.22
CA LEU A 95 16.05 -13.09 5.10
C LEU A 95 16.20 -13.88 3.79
N THR A 96 16.84 -15.04 3.82
CA THR A 96 16.96 -15.92 2.63
C THR A 96 15.59 -16.46 2.19
N SER A 97 14.74 -16.84 3.15
CA SER A 97 13.39 -17.32 2.87
C SER A 97 12.53 -16.24 2.22
N ILE A 98 12.48 -15.04 2.81
CA ILE A 98 11.69 -13.93 2.25
C ILE A 98 12.21 -13.52 0.87
N GLN A 99 13.53 -13.48 0.66
CA GLN A 99 14.13 -13.20 -0.66
C GLN A 99 13.65 -14.19 -1.71
N THR A 100 13.72 -15.49 -1.39
CA THR A 100 13.34 -16.56 -2.31
C THR A 100 11.86 -16.49 -2.65
N LYS A 101 11.00 -16.32 -1.63
CA LYS A 101 9.55 -16.23 -1.78
C LYS A 101 9.14 -15.00 -2.59
N VAL A 102 9.67 -13.83 -2.24
CA VAL A 102 9.41 -12.57 -2.96
C VAL A 102 9.83 -12.69 -4.42
N LYS A 103 11.05 -13.17 -4.69
CA LYS A 103 11.56 -13.34 -6.06
C LYS A 103 10.69 -14.29 -6.87
N GLY A 104 10.28 -15.42 -6.28
CA GLY A 104 9.41 -16.40 -6.91
C GLY A 104 8.04 -15.82 -7.27
N VAL A 105 7.39 -15.13 -6.33
CA VAL A 105 6.08 -14.52 -6.55
C VAL A 105 6.15 -13.37 -7.57
N MET A 106 7.14 -12.49 -7.46
CA MET A 106 7.31 -11.38 -8.40
C MET A 106 7.59 -11.86 -9.83
N ALA A 107 8.25 -13.02 -9.99
CA ALA A 107 8.42 -13.64 -11.30
C ALA A 107 7.10 -14.15 -11.91
N GLN A 108 6.16 -14.61 -11.08
CA GLN A 108 4.84 -15.10 -11.52
C GLN A 108 3.86 -13.97 -11.84
N ILE A 109 4.02 -12.80 -11.21
CA ILE A 109 3.17 -11.61 -11.43
C ILE A 109 3.57 -10.85 -12.71
N LYS A 110 4.70 -11.19 -13.35
CA LYS A 110 5.16 -10.52 -14.58
C LYS A 110 4.19 -10.78 -15.75
N GLY A 111 3.45 -9.73 -16.11
CA GLY A 111 2.62 -9.64 -17.32
C GLY A 111 2.56 -8.19 -17.78
N THR A 112 2.72 -7.97 -19.09
CA THR A 112 2.89 -6.66 -19.74
C THR A 112 1.59 -5.91 -20.04
N ASN A 113 0.45 -6.48 -19.72
CA ASN A 113 -0.84 -5.88 -20.03
C ASN A 113 -1.35 -5.11 -18.81
N GLU A 114 -1.70 -3.85 -19.02
CA GLU A 114 -2.44 -3.04 -18.05
C GLU A 114 -3.78 -3.73 -17.72
N GLU A 115 -4.08 -3.85 -16.44
CA GLU A 115 -5.33 -4.43 -15.95
C GLU A 115 -6.47 -3.43 -16.12
N LYS A 116 -7.57 -3.88 -16.74
CA LYS A 116 -8.74 -3.05 -17.04
C LYS A 116 -9.89 -3.23 -16.05
N SER A 117 -9.76 -4.20 -15.13
CA SER A 117 -10.77 -4.53 -14.11
C SER A 117 -10.15 -5.05 -12.82
N LEU A 118 -10.88 -4.96 -11.70
CA LEU A 118 -10.43 -5.52 -10.42
C LEU A 118 -10.38 -7.06 -10.45
N THR A 119 -11.20 -7.69 -11.30
CA THR A 119 -11.16 -9.13 -11.57
C THR A 119 -9.86 -9.55 -12.27
N GLU A 120 -9.36 -8.75 -13.21
CA GLU A 120 -8.04 -8.98 -13.83
C GLU A 120 -6.90 -8.81 -12.81
N VAL A 121 -6.98 -7.78 -11.96
CA VAL A 121 -6.06 -7.58 -10.83
C VAL A 121 -6.09 -8.82 -9.90
N SER A 122 -7.27 -9.24 -9.46
CA SER A 122 -7.47 -10.45 -8.64
C SER A 122 -6.80 -11.69 -9.24
N THR A 123 -6.96 -11.91 -10.55
CA THR A 123 -6.36 -13.04 -11.26
C THR A 123 -4.83 -12.95 -11.29
N LYS A 124 -4.28 -11.78 -11.62
CA LYS A 124 -2.83 -11.57 -11.72
C LYS A 124 -2.12 -11.75 -10.38
N TYR A 125 -2.75 -11.29 -9.30
CA TYR A 125 -2.17 -11.32 -7.95
C TYR A 125 -2.54 -12.57 -7.14
N LYS A 126 -3.35 -13.48 -7.68
CA LYS A 126 -3.69 -14.77 -7.07
C LYS A 126 -2.48 -15.59 -6.57
N PRO A 127 -1.31 -15.61 -7.25
CA PRO A 127 -0.16 -16.37 -6.77
C PRO A 127 0.37 -15.92 -5.39
N LEU A 128 0.12 -14.66 -4.97
CA LEU A 128 0.51 -14.16 -3.65
C LEU A 128 -0.07 -14.99 -2.50
N GLY A 129 -1.31 -15.48 -2.65
CA GLY A 129 -1.98 -16.27 -1.62
C GLY A 129 -1.54 -17.75 -1.59
N VAL A 130 -0.77 -18.21 -2.58
CA VAL A 130 -0.28 -19.60 -2.63
C VAL A 130 1.04 -19.74 -1.86
N VAL A 131 1.84 -18.69 -1.82
CA VAL A 131 3.12 -18.69 -1.09
C VAL A 131 2.85 -18.36 0.36
N ASP A 132 3.20 -19.31 1.25
CA ASP A 132 3.13 -19.12 2.69
C ASP A 132 4.20 -18.12 3.13
N PHE A 133 3.79 -17.00 3.71
CA PHE A 133 4.69 -16.03 4.33
C PHE A 133 4.44 -16.05 5.85
N ASN A 134 5.52 -16.21 6.62
CA ASN A 134 5.46 -16.35 8.08
C ASN A 134 6.73 -15.84 8.77
N GLU A 135 7.61 -15.20 8.02
CA GLU A 135 8.88 -14.68 8.49
C GLU A 135 8.67 -13.58 9.54
N LYS A 136 9.47 -13.62 10.61
CA LYS A 136 9.55 -12.54 11.59
C LYS A 136 10.96 -11.98 11.54
N ILE A 137 11.09 -10.75 11.05
CA ILE A 137 12.38 -10.13 10.79
C ILE A 137 12.40 -8.76 11.48
N ASP A 138 13.29 -8.62 12.45
CA ASP A 138 13.61 -7.33 13.08
C ASP A 138 15.12 -7.10 12.97
N LEU A 139 15.51 -6.18 12.07
CA LEU A 139 16.92 -5.84 11.84
C LEU A 139 17.40 -4.71 12.74
N ARG A 140 16.49 -4.03 13.45
CA ARG A 140 16.82 -2.87 14.27
C ARG A 140 17.84 -3.19 15.36
N PRO A 141 17.76 -4.31 16.12
CA PRO A 141 18.77 -4.64 17.13
C PRO A 141 20.16 -4.79 16.51
N LEU A 142 20.27 -5.47 15.37
CA LEU A 142 21.53 -5.66 14.64
C LEU A 142 22.09 -4.31 14.20
N ARG A 143 21.27 -3.46 13.56
CA ARG A 143 21.65 -2.13 13.09
C ARG A 143 22.16 -1.23 14.22
N LEU A 144 21.42 -1.16 15.33
CA LEU A 144 21.79 -0.28 16.44
C LEU A 144 23.09 -0.74 17.12
N SER A 145 23.32 -2.04 17.21
CA SER A 145 24.54 -2.60 17.81
C SER A 145 25.80 -2.38 16.97
N MET A 146 25.69 -2.13 15.65
CA MET A 146 26.85 -1.85 14.78
C MET A 146 27.69 -0.66 15.28
N LYS A 147 27.05 0.31 15.94
CA LYS A 147 27.72 1.49 16.52
C LYS A 147 28.65 1.16 17.70
N LEU A 148 28.52 -0.04 18.26
CA LEU A 148 29.32 -0.50 19.39
C LEU A 148 30.63 -1.16 18.95
N LEU A 149 30.75 -1.58 17.68
CA LEU A 149 32.00 -2.11 17.12
C LEU A 149 33.12 -1.07 17.19
N ASP A 150 34.34 -1.53 17.45
CA ASP A 150 35.55 -0.76 17.18
C ASP A 150 35.48 -0.16 15.76
N PRO A 151 35.72 1.16 15.58
CA PRO A 151 35.78 1.79 14.27
C PRO A 151 36.66 1.07 13.24
N ALA A 152 37.72 0.37 13.68
CA ALA A 152 38.58 -0.43 12.79
C ALA A 152 37.89 -1.71 12.27
N GLN A 153 36.86 -2.19 12.96
CA GLN A 153 36.07 -3.38 12.62
C GLN A 153 34.67 -3.04 12.07
N GLN A 154 34.29 -1.77 12.07
CA GLN A 154 33.03 -1.32 11.49
C GLN A 154 33.00 -1.52 9.98
N ASN A 155 32.07 -2.36 9.55
CA ASN A 155 31.77 -2.54 8.14
C ASN A 155 30.62 -1.58 7.75
N LYS A 156 30.95 -0.46 7.10
CA LYS A 156 29.96 0.54 6.70
C LYS A 156 28.93 0.02 5.70
N GLU A 157 29.31 -0.96 4.90
CA GLU A 157 28.44 -1.54 3.88
C GLU A 157 27.31 -2.34 4.52
N ILE A 158 27.62 -3.16 5.55
CA ILE A 158 26.57 -3.91 6.25
C ILE A 158 25.70 -2.98 7.11
N GLU A 159 26.27 -1.94 7.71
CA GLU A 159 25.49 -0.94 8.46
C GLU A 159 24.46 -0.26 7.55
N GLN A 160 24.87 0.21 6.36
CA GLN A 160 23.98 0.83 5.40
C GLN A 160 22.93 -0.15 4.88
N ALA A 161 23.32 -1.40 4.59
CA ALA A 161 22.40 -2.42 4.14
C ALA A 161 21.33 -2.75 5.20
N LEU A 162 21.73 -2.86 6.47
CA LEU A 162 20.80 -3.04 7.59
C LEU A 162 19.84 -1.86 7.71
N GLU A 163 20.31 -0.62 7.54
CA GLU A 163 19.47 0.58 7.55
C GLU A 163 18.44 0.62 6.42
N ASN A 164 18.88 0.33 5.20
CA ASN A 164 18.00 0.35 4.03
C ASN A 164 16.92 -0.73 4.10
N LEU A 165 17.24 -1.89 4.69
CA LEU A 165 16.34 -3.04 4.79
C LEU A 165 15.38 -2.97 5.97
N ASP A 166 15.75 -2.31 7.09
CA ASP A 166 15.00 -2.30 8.36
C ASP A 166 13.49 -2.11 8.12
N ASP A 167 13.11 -1.05 7.41
CA ASP A 167 11.71 -0.75 7.11
C ASP A 167 11.08 -1.63 6.02
N ALA A 168 11.88 -2.17 5.10
CA ALA A 168 11.38 -2.98 3.99
C ALA A 168 10.94 -4.39 4.45
N VAL A 169 11.68 -4.98 5.40
CA VAL A 169 11.42 -6.34 5.90
C VAL A 169 10.61 -6.37 7.20
N SER A 170 10.50 -5.23 7.90
CA SER A 170 9.76 -5.11 9.17
C SER A 170 8.25 -5.07 8.93
N MET A 171 7.68 -6.26 8.73
CA MET A 171 6.25 -6.50 8.62
C MET A 171 5.86 -7.80 9.32
N ASP A 172 4.59 -7.90 9.72
CA ASP A 172 4.00 -9.18 10.08
C ASP A 172 3.67 -9.95 8.79
N TRP A 173 4.62 -10.74 8.31
CA TRP A 173 4.48 -11.50 7.08
C TRP A 173 3.37 -12.57 7.14
N GLY A 174 3.02 -13.04 8.34
CA GLY A 174 1.84 -13.89 8.55
C GLY A 174 0.53 -13.15 8.26
N MET A 175 0.42 -11.91 8.74
CA MET A 175 -0.72 -11.05 8.41
C MET A 175 -0.75 -10.69 6.93
N VAL A 176 0.41 -10.47 6.30
CA VAL A 176 0.54 -10.27 4.85
C VAL A 176 -0.01 -11.47 4.08
N HIS A 177 0.41 -12.69 4.43
CA HIS A 177 -0.12 -13.92 3.82
C HIS A 177 -1.64 -14.02 3.95
N ALA A 178 -2.16 -13.85 5.17
CA ALA A 178 -3.59 -13.91 5.43
C ALA A 178 -4.39 -12.88 4.61
N SER A 179 -3.82 -11.69 4.37
CA SER A 179 -4.41 -10.69 3.48
C SER A 179 -4.39 -11.15 2.02
N PHE A 180 -3.24 -11.62 1.52
CA PHE A 180 -3.09 -12.08 0.14
C PHE A 180 -4.03 -13.23 -0.23
N VAL A 181 -4.33 -14.13 0.71
CA VAL A 181 -5.33 -15.18 0.52
C VAL A 181 -6.75 -14.61 0.28
N LYS A 182 -7.10 -13.49 0.93
CA LYS A 182 -8.44 -12.89 0.86
C LYS A 182 -8.62 -11.92 -0.30
N ILE A 183 -7.57 -11.19 -0.70
CA ILE A 183 -7.62 -10.13 -1.72
C ILE A 183 -8.38 -10.52 -2.99
N PRO A 184 -8.18 -11.72 -3.58
CA PRO A 184 -8.88 -12.08 -4.81
C PRO A 184 -10.41 -12.00 -4.70
N ASN A 185 -10.96 -12.44 -3.56
CA ASN A 185 -12.39 -12.39 -3.28
C ASN A 185 -12.84 -10.96 -2.97
N LEU A 186 -12.07 -10.23 -2.16
CA LEU A 186 -12.37 -8.84 -1.79
C LEU A 186 -12.42 -7.92 -3.01
N LEU A 187 -11.49 -8.07 -3.95
CA LEU A 187 -11.47 -7.30 -5.20
C LEU A 187 -12.68 -7.59 -6.09
N ALA A 188 -13.09 -8.85 -6.19
CA ALA A 188 -14.28 -9.24 -6.96
C ALA A 188 -15.58 -8.68 -6.32
N GLU A 189 -15.67 -8.67 -5.00
CA GLU A 189 -16.81 -8.07 -4.26
C GLU A 189 -16.84 -6.56 -4.42
N LEU A 190 -15.70 -5.88 -4.25
CA LEU A 190 -15.58 -4.44 -4.46
C LEU A 190 -15.96 -4.03 -5.88
N GLU A 191 -15.59 -4.83 -6.89
CA GLU A 191 -15.99 -4.56 -8.27
C GLU A 191 -17.51 -4.56 -8.44
N LYS A 192 -18.21 -5.52 -7.82
CA LYS A 192 -19.67 -5.58 -7.83
C LYS A 192 -20.29 -4.37 -7.11
N GLU A 193 -19.75 -3.99 -5.95
CA GLU A 193 -20.21 -2.82 -5.20
C GLU A 193 -20.01 -1.52 -5.99
N PHE A 194 -18.85 -1.35 -6.63
CA PHE A 194 -18.59 -0.18 -7.49
C PHE A 194 -19.53 -0.14 -8.68
N LYS A 195 -19.71 -1.25 -9.40
CA LYS A 195 -20.65 -1.32 -10.55
C LYS A 195 -22.07 -0.94 -10.11
N ALA A 196 -22.57 -1.52 -9.03
CA ALA A 196 -23.90 -1.21 -8.50
C ALA A 196 -24.05 0.28 -8.14
N PHE A 197 -23.05 0.86 -7.45
CA PHE A 197 -23.08 2.29 -7.09
C PHE A 197 -23.10 3.20 -8.33
N PHE A 198 -22.26 2.92 -9.33
CA PHE A 198 -22.18 3.74 -10.54
C PHE A 198 -23.43 3.56 -11.44
N GLU A 199 -24.02 2.37 -11.50
CA GLU A 199 -25.29 2.15 -12.21
C GLU A 199 -26.47 2.87 -11.55
N GLU A 200 -26.57 2.84 -10.22
CA GLU A 200 -27.59 3.59 -9.48
C GLU A 200 -27.42 5.10 -9.70
N SER A 201 -26.18 5.58 -9.70
CA SER A 201 -25.85 6.99 -9.99
C SER A 201 -26.24 7.40 -11.42
N LYS A 202 -26.05 6.53 -12.41
CA LYS A 202 -26.46 6.77 -13.81
C LYS A 202 -27.98 6.83 -13.96
N LYS A 203 -28.71 5.84 -13.43
CA LYS A 203 -30.19 5.82 -13.47
C LYS A 203 -30.81 7.05 -12.83
N GLN A 204 -30.24 7.53 -11.72
CA GLN A 204 -30.71 8.75 -11.06
C GLN A 204 -30.43 10.01 -11.89
N HIS A 205 -29.28 10.09 -12.57
CA HIS A 205 -28.99 11.19 -13.49
C HIS A 205 -29.93 11.21 -14.70
N GLU A 206 -30.23 10.06 -15.29
CA GLU A 206 -31.18 9.93 -16.40
C GLU A 206 -32.60 10.31 -15.97
N ASN A 207 -33.04 9.86 -14.80
CA ASN A 207 -34.34 10.21 -14.23
C ASN A 207 -34.46 11.70 -13.93
N HIS A 208 -33.42 12.34 -13.40
CA HIS A 208 -33.42 13.79 -13.16
C HIS A 208 -33.52 14.56 -14.47
N HIS A 209 -32.79 14.11 -15.51
CA HIS A 209 -32.81 14.76 -16.81
C HIS A 209 -34.16 14.60 -17.53
N GLN A 210 -34.84 13.47 -17.35
CA GLN A 210 -36.21 13.26 -17.83
C GLN A 210 -37.23 14.12 -17.06
N PHE A 211 -37.08 14.25 -15.74
CA PHE A 211 -37.94 15.09 -14.91
C PHE A 211 -37.83 16.57 -15.27
N ASP A 212 -36.61 17.06 -15.53
CA ASP A 212 -36.36 18.44 -15.93
C ASP A 212 -36.93 18.71 -17.34
N LYS A 213 -36.77 17.79 -18.29
CA LYS A 213 -37.41 17.89 -19.62
C LYS A 213 -38.94 17.86 -19.55
N ALA A 214 -39.52 17.05 -18.67
CA ALA A 214 -40.96 16.96 -18.49
C ALA A 214 -41.56 18.25 -17.89
N LYS A 215 -40.84 18.89 -16.96
CA LYS A 215 -41.23 20.20 -16.41
C LYS A 215 -41.16 21.31 -17.46
N ASP A 216 -40.10 21.36 -18.26
CA ASP A 216 -39.97 22.36 -19.32
C ASP A 216 -41.08 22.20 -20.37
N LYS A 217 -41.44 20.97 -20.74
CA LYS A 217 -42.52 20.71 -21.70
C LYS A 217 -43.90 21.10 -21.15
N SER A 218 -44.19 20.74 -19.89
CA SER A 218 -45.44 21.13 -19.21
C SER A 218 -45.55 22.64 -18.97
N PHE A 219 -44.42 23.34 -18.79
CA PHE A 219 -44.39 24.79 -18.70
C PHE A 219 -44.68 25.46 -20.04
N MET A 220 -44.14 24.92 -21.15
CA MET A 220 -44.39 25.44 -22.50
C MET A 220 -45.85 25.22 -22.96
N GLU A 221 -46.44 24.05 -22.69
CA GLU A 221 -47.86 23.79 -23.00
C GLU A 221 -48.81 24.77 -22.28
N LYS A 222 -48.50 25.15 -21.03
CA LYS A 222 -49.29 26.13 -20.27
C LYS A 222 -49.17 27.58 -20.77
N ILE A 223 -48.15 27.88 -21.57
CA ILE A 223 -47.97 29.21 -22.18
C ILE A 223 -48.75 29.29 -23.50
N GLU A 224 -48.90 28.18 -24.23
CA GLU A 224 -49.64 28.13 -25.50
C GLU A 224 -51.18 28.12 -25.33
N GLU A 225 -51.69 27.80 -24.13
CA GLU A 225 -53.12 27.81 -23.80
C GLU A 225 -53.68 29.17 -23.30
N LYS A 226 -52.91 30.26 -23.39
CA LYS A 226 -53.34 31.63 -23.05
C LYS A 226 -53.30 32.58 -24.24
#